data_AF-A0A956P368-F1
#
_entry.id   AF-A0A956P368-F1
#
_cell.length_a   1.000
_cell.length_b   1.000
_cell.length_c   1.000
_cell.angle_alpha   90.00
_cell.angle_beta   90.00
_cell.angle_gamma   90.00
#
_symmetry.space_group_name_H-M   'P 1'
#
loop_
_entity.id
_entity.type
_entity.pdbx_description
1 polymer ?
#
loop_
_entity_poly.entity_id
_entity_poly.type
_entity_poly.pdbx_seq_one_letter_code
_entity_poly.pdbx_strand_id
1 'polypeptide(L)'
;MFKKFLLLSLLPTAPLILKAQNESVSQTHMQTGSVIHLYSIQQFDTLIKEYNRVVVDFYAPWCSPCNRMSPMMDELAQEFNDILFIKINIDNMKQLVSRYSIMSIPTFMFFKNGNHVHRFTGIQSKSTMRNEIRSRIG
;
A
#
# COMPACT_ATOMS: atom_id res chain seq x y z
N MET A 1 25.12 -34.21 -65.09
CA MET A 1 24.17 -34.79 -64.11
C MET A 1 23.70 -33.65 -63.20
N PHE A 2 22.40 -33.37 -63.25
CA PHE A 2 21.74 -32.26 -62.57
C PHE A 2 21.85 -32.40 -61.05
N LYS A 3 22.02 -31.28 -60.34
CA LYS A 3 21.10 -30.90 -59.27
C LYS A 3 21.23 -29.41 -58.91
N LYS A 4 20.15 -28.74 -59.25
CA LYS A 4 19.68 -27.41 -58.85
C LYS A 4 19.14 -27.54 -57.43
N PHE A 5 19.65 -26.78 -56.47
CA PHE A 5 18.92 -26.49 -55.24
C PHE A 5 19.13 -25.03 -54.87
N LEU A 6 18.08 -24.24 -55.15
CA LEU A 6 17.77 -23.00 -54.45
C LEU A 6 17.73 -23.30 -52.94
N LEU A 7 18.38 -22.44 -52.14
CA LEU A 7 17.99 -22.05 -50.79
C LEU A 7 18.63 -20.67 -50.57
N LEU A 8 17.93 -19.60 -50.97
CA LEU A 8 17.15 -18.75 -50.08
C LEU A 8 17.98 -18.16 -48.91
N SER A 9 18.47 -16.94 -49.14
CA SER A 9 18.70 -15.86 -48.16
C SER A 9 18.95 -16.24 -46.69
N LEU A 10 20.22 -16.31 -46.30
CA LEU A 10 20.65 -16.10 -44.92
C LEU A 10 20.96 -14.61 -44.72
N LEU A 11 19.91 -13.82 -44.52
CA LEU A 11 20.08 -12.56 -43.79
C LEU A 11 20.38 -12.96 -42.34
N PRO A 12 21.39 -12.36 -41.69
CA PRO A 12 21.54 -12.52 -40.25
C PRO A 12 20.27 -11.97 -39.61
N THR A 13 19.47 -12.85 -39.01
CA THR A 13 18.40 -12.45 -38.09
C THR A 13 19.10 -11.84 -36.89
N ALA A 14 19.34 -10.53 -36.98
CA ALA A 14 19.70 -9.72 -35.85
C ALA A 14 18.70 -10.03 -34.74
N PRO A 15 19.17 -10.29 -33.51
CA PRO A 15 18.28 -10.55 -32.40
C PRO A 15 17.33 -9.36 -32.27
N LEU A 16 16.05 -9.65 -32.00
CA LEU A 16 15.08 -8.69 -31.48
C LEU A 16 15.67 -8.04 -30.21
N ILE A 17 16.53 -7.04 -30.37
CA ILE A 17 16.86 -6.11 -29.32
C ILE A 17 15.65 -5.19 -29.24
N LEU A 18 14.83 -5.53 -28.23
CA LEU A 18 13.94 -4.66 -27.48
C LEU A 18 13.95 -3.22 -28.02
N LYS A 19 12.90 -2.87 -28.75
CA LYS A 19 12.48 -1.47 -28.82
C LYS A 19 12.25 -1.04 -27.38
N ALA A 20 13.21 -0.26 -26.87
CA ALA A 20 13.02 0.63 -25.75
C ALA A 20 11.88 1.59 -26.11
N GLN A 21 10.68 1.14 -25.76
CA GLN A 21 9.44 1.88 -25.62
C GLN A 21 8.89 1.31 -24.31
N ASN A 22 8.49 2.06 -23.33
CA ASN A 22 8.50 3.48 -23.08
C ASN A 22 8.24 3.53 -21.56
N GLU A 23 8.89 4.45 -20.86
CA GLU A 23 8.42 5.07 -19.61
C GLU A 23 7.27 4.37 -18.85
N SER A 24 7.61 3.65 -17.78
CA SER A 24 6.70 3.42 -16.65
C SER A 24 7.44 3.43 -15.31
N VAL A 25 8.51 4.22 -15.22
CA VAL A 25 9.07 4.71 -13.96
C VAL A 25 8.57 6.14 -13.77
N SER A 26 7.25 6.30 -13.63
CA SER A 26 6.62 7.58 -13.27
C SER A 26 5.12 7.43 -12.95
N GLN A 27 4.78 6.64 -11.93
CA GLN A 27 3.44 6.69 -11.29
C GLN A 27 3.53 6.41 -9.78
N THR A 28 4.34 7.21 -9.07
CA THR A 28 4.19 7.40 -7.61
C THR A 28 4.28 8.89 -7.32
N HIS A 29 3.29 9.65 -7.82
CA HIS A 29 2.91 10.87 -7.13
C HIS A 29 2.20 10.43 -5.84
N MET A 30 3.01 10.31 -4.77
CA MET A 30 2.66 10.04 -3.38
C MET A 30 1.33 10.73 -3.00
N GLN A 31 0.29 9.95 -2.70
CA GLN A 31 -0.99 10.47 -2.21
C GLN A 31 -0.95 10.61 -0.68
N THR A 32 -0.10 11.49 -0.17
CA THR A 32 -0.23 11.95 1.22
C THR A 32 -1.32 13.04 1.28
N GLY A 33 -2.04 13.16 2.40
CA GLY A 33 -3.23 14.03 2.48
C GLY A 33 -4.58 13.34 2.23
N SER A 34 -4.57 12.04 1.91
CA SER A 34 -5.77 11.22 1.75
C SER A 34 -5.54 9.78 2.25
N VAL A 35 -6.64 9.03 2.40
CA VAL A 35 -6.59 7.63 2.84
C VAL A 35 -6.63 6.70 1.63
N ILE A 36 -5.65 5.80 1.54
CA ILE A 36 -5.52 4.85 0.43
C ILE A 36 -6.12 3.50 0.83
N HIS A 37 -7.06 2.99 0.03
CA HIS A 37 -7.55 1.62 0.18
C HIS A 37 -6.59 0.64 -0.47
N LEU A 38 -6.12 -0.33 0.31
CA LEU A 38 -5.08 -1.26 -0.14
C LEU A 38 -5.64 -2.67 -0.35
N TYR A 39 -5.25 -3.27 -1.48
CA TYR A 39 -5.72 -4.60 -1.92
C TYR A 39 -4.58 -5.61 -2.19
N SER A 40 -3.31 -5.21 -2.06
CA SER A 40 -2.14 -6.08 -2.22
C SER A 40 -1.24 -6.11 -0.97
N ILE A 41 -0.83 -7.31 -0.59
CA ILE A 41 0.10 -7.57 0.52
C ILE A 41 1.52 -7.14 0.14
N GLN A 42 1.93 -7.40 -1.09
CA GLN A 42 3.24 -6.96 -1.59
C GLN A 42 3.32 -5.44 -1.58
N GLN A 43 2.25 -4.77 -2.01
CA GLN A 43 2.17 -3.31 -1.95
C GLN A 43 2.21 -2.81 -0.50
N PHE A 44 1.56 -3.49 0.45
CA PHE A 44 1.67 -3.16 1.87
C PHE A 44 3.13 -3.18 2.35
N ASP A 45 3.84 -4.28 2.06
CA ASP A 45 5.23 -4.48 2.48
C ASP A 45 6.18 -3.45 1.87
N THR A 46 5.90 -3.02 0.64
CA THR A 46 6.62 -1.92 -0.02
C THR A 46 6.32 -0.58 0.65
N LEU A 47 5.04 -0.24 0.82
CA LEU A 47 4.61 1.06 1.34
C LEU A 47 5.14 1.34 2.75
N ILE A 48 5.09 0.35 3.66
CA ILE A 48 5.61 0.57 5.03
C ILE A 48 7.13 0.79 5.09
N LYS A 49 7.87 0.36 4.07
CA LYS A 49 9.32 0.54 3.96
C LYS A 49 9.69 1.84 3.26
N GLU A 50 9.00 2.17 2.17
CA GLU A 50 9.26 3.38 1.39
C GLU A 50 8.75 4.65 2.10
N TYR A 51 7.67 4.53 2.86
CA TYR A 51 7.13 5.63 3.65
C TYR A 51 7.61 5.50 5.09
N ASN A 52 8.43 6.45 5.52
CA ASN A 52 8.99 6.46 6.87
C ASN A 52 7.92 6.46 7.98
N ARG A 53 6.69 6.90 7.69
CA ARG A 53 5.59 7.03 8.65
C ARG A 53 4.28 6.61 7.99
N VAL A 54 3.64 5.59 8.55
CA VAL A 54 2.37 5.05 8.03
C VAL A 54 1.41 4.78 9.17
N VAL A 55 0.15 5.15 8.98
CA VAL A 55 -0.98 4.72 9.81
C VAL A 55 -1.84 3.76 8.99
N VAL A 56 -2.18 2.63 9.57
CA VAL A 56 -2.95 1.56 8.93
C VAL A 56 -4.23 1.31 9.71
N ASP A 57 -5.38 1.47 9.09
CA ASP A 57 -6.72 1.19 9.62
C ASP A 57 -7.24 -0.14 9.06
N PHE A 58 -7.30 -1.15 9.93
CA PHE A 58 -7.91 -2.45 9.66
C PHE A 58 -9.41 -2.38 9.96
N TYR A 59 -10.23 -2.53 8.91
CA TYR A 59 -11.67 -2.34 8.95
C TYR A 59 -12.43 -3.43 8.18
N ALA A 60 -13.76 -3.36 8.23
CA ALA A 60 -14.65 -4.06 7.30
C ALA A 60 -15.88 -3.18 6.98
N PRO A 61 -16.51 -3.30 5.80
CA PRO A 61 -17.65 -2.47 5.42
C PRO A 61 -18.90 -2.69 6.29
N TRP A 62 -19.06 -3.91 6.81
CA TRP A 62 -20.14 -4.30 7.71
C TRP A 62 -19.89 -3.89 9.18
N CYS A 63 -18.74 -3.29 9.48
CA CYS A 63 -18.38 -2.87 10.83
C CYS A 63 -18.86 -1.43 11.11
N SER A 64 -20.00 -1.29 11.79
CA SER A 64 -20.55 0.03 12.18
C SER A 64 -19.56 0.91 12.97
N PRO A 65 -18.82 0.40 13.99
CA PRO A 65 -17.79 1.19 14.65
C PRO A 65 -16.70 1.71 13.70
N CYS A 66 -16.28 0.91 12.72
CA CYS A 66 -15.28 1.29 11.72
C CYS A 66 -15.80 2.43 10.82
N ASN A 67 -17.07 2.38 10.44
CA ASN A 67 -17.71 3.42 9.63
C ASN A 67 -17.73 4.77 10.38
N ARG A 68 -17.89 4.77 11.71
CA ARG A 68 -17.78 6.01 12.53
C ARG A 68 -16.36 6.57 12.59
N MET A 69 -15.35 5.70 12.57
CA MET A 69 -13.95 6.13 12.59
C MET A 69 -13.45 6.64 11.24
N SER A 70 -14.11 6.24 10.15
CA SER A 70 -13.64 6.52 8.78
C SER A 70 -13.49 8.02 8.48
N PRO A 71 -14.49 8.89 8.73
CA PRO A 71 -14.33 10.33 8.47
C PRO A 71 -13.22 10.96 9.32
N MET A 72 -13.04 10.49 10.56
CA MET A 72 -11.97 10.96 11.43
C MET A 72 -10.58 10.63 10.86
N MET A 73 -10.42 9.45 10.26
CA MET A 73 -9.18 9.06 9.60
C MET A 73 -8.92 9.90 8.34
N ASP A 74 -9.97 10.23 7.57
CA ASP A 74 -9.85 11.11 6.40
C ASP A 74 -9.42 12.53 6.81
N GLU A 75 -10.02 13.09 7.87
CA GLU A 75 -9.62 14.39 8.41
C GLU A 75 -8.17 14.38 8.93
N LEU A 76 -7.73 13.30 9.60
CA LEU A 76 -6.35 13.18 10.06
C LEU A 76 -5.37 13.03 8.90
N ALA A 77 -5.74 12.34 7.83
CA ALA A 77 -4.90 12.24 6.64
C ALA A 77 -4.66 13.63 6.02
N GLN A 78 -5.68 14.49 5.98
CA GLN A 78 -5.55 15.88 5.53
C GLN A 78 -4.72 16.75 6.48
N GLU A 79 -4.79 16.51 7.79
CA GLU A 79 -3.97 17.22 8.78
C GLU A 79 -2.48 16.83 8.71
N PHE A 80 -2.18 15.58 8.35
CA PHE A 80 -0.83 15.02 8.32
C PHE A 80 -0.41 14.63 6.89
N ASN A 81 -0.15 15.64 6.06
CA ASN A 81 0.23 15.49 4.64
C ASN A 81 1.62 14.87 4.41
N ASP A 82 2.31 14.46 5.47
CA ASP A 82 3.64 13.87 5.47
C ASP A 82 3.64 12.43 6.05
N ILE A 83 2.45 11.92 6.38
CA ILE A 83 2.20 10.57 6.86
C ILE A 83 1.25 9.88 5.89
N LEU A 84 1.56 8.64 5.52
CA LEU A 84 0.68 7.83 4.69
C LEU A 84 -0.42 7.18 5.53
N PHE A 85 -1.67 7.34 5.10
CA PHE A 85 -2.82 6.66 5.71
C PHE A 85 -3.33 5.58 4.78
N ILE A 86 -3.45 4.36 5.30
CA ILE A 86 -3.87 3.19 4.55
C ILE A 86 -5.07 2.54 5.24
N LYS A 87 -6.05 2.10 4.46
CA LYS A 87 -7.16 1.26 4.91
C LYS A 87 -7.09 -0.13 4.31
N ILE A 88 -7.27 -1.12 5.18
CA ILE A 88 -7.21 -2.54 4.84
C ILE A 88 -8.52 -3.21 5.24
N ASN A 89 -9.24 -3.75 4.25
CA ASN A 89 -10.38 -4.61 4.53
C ASN A 89 -9.89 -5.99 4.98
N ILE A 90 -10.25 -6.40 6.19
CA ILE A 90 -9.84 -7.68 6.76
C ILE A 90 -10.35 -8.89 5.96
N ASP A 91 -11.48 -8.76 5.26
CA ASP A 91 -12.06 -9.85 4.46
C ASP A 91 -11.18 -10.21 3.26
N ASN A 92 -10.48 -9.20 2.71
CA ASN A 92 -9.61 -9.34 1.55
C ASN A 92 -8.14 -9.60 1.92
N MET A 93 -7.76 -9.42 3.19
CA MET A 93 -6.36 -9.36 3.63
C MET A 93 -6.04 -10.35 4.75
N LYS A 94 -6.58 -11.57 4.65
CA LYS A 94 -6.47 -12.62 5.68
C LYS A 94 -5.04 -12.90 6.13
N GLN A 95 -4.07 -12.89 5.21
CA GLN A 95 -2.66 -13.11 5.57
C GLN A 95 -2.09 -11.96 6.42
N LEU A 96 -2.43 -10.69 6.13
CA LEU A 96 -2.02 -9.55 6.96
C LEU A 96 -2.72 -9.56 8.32
N VAL A 97 -4.01 -9.89 8.34
CA VAL A 97 -4.80 -10.10 9.57
C VAL A 97 -4.11 -11.13 10.47
N SER A 98 -3.71 -12.27 9.90
CA SER A 98 -2.97 -13.30 10.64
C SER A 98 -1.58 -12.82 11.07
N ARG A 99 -0.83 -12.19 10.15
CA ARG A 99 0.55 -11.73 10.38
C ARG A 99 0.64 -10.76 11.57
N TYR A 100 -0.35 -9.89 11.72
CA TYR A 100 -0.40 -8.91 12.80
C TYR A 100 -1.37 -9.28 13.92
N SER A 101 -1.95 -10.49 13.90
CA SER A 101 -2.89 -10.97 14.91
C SER A 101 -4.03 -9.97 15.17
N ILE A 102 -4.68 -9.53 14.10
CA ILE A 102 -5.83 -8.61 14.18
C ILE A 102 -7.05 -9.41 14.64
N MET A 103 -7.37 -9.31 15.93
CA MET A 103 -8.45 -10.07 16.58
C MET A 103 -9.80 -9.34 16.59
N SER A 104 -9.79 -8.02 16.40
CA SER A 104 -11.00 -7.19 16.38
C SER A 104 -10.79 -5.93 15.56
N ILE A 105 -11.89 -5.34 15.12
CA ILE A 105 -11.91 -4.13 14.30
C ILE A 105 -12.84 -3.07 14.90
N PRO A 106 -12.55 -1.76 14.71
CA PRO A 106 -11.38 -1.24 14.00
C PRO A 106 -10.08 -1.47 14.80
N THR A 107 -8.98 -1.71 14.09
CA THR A 107 -7.64 -1.72 14.69
C THR A 107 -6.74 -0.80 13.89
N PHE A 108 -6.04 0.08 14.57
CA PHE A 108 -5.13 1.05 13.98
C PHE A 108 -3.70 0.67 14.35
N MET A 109 -2.80 0.64 13.37
CA MET A 109 -1.39 0.34 13.58
C MET A 109 -0.52 1.45 13.00
N PHE A 110 0.56 1.74 13.71
CA PHE A 110 1.49 2.82 13.39
C PHE A 110 2.82 2.20 13.03
N PHE A 111 3.38 2.63 11.91
CA PHE A 111 4.66 2.18 11.42
C PHE A 111 5.62 3.35 11.30
N LYS A 112 6.85 3.14 11.78
CA LYS A 112 7.99 4.06 11.60
C LYS A 112 9.15 3.29 11.01
N ASN A 113 9.64 3.72 9.85
CA ASN A 113 10.75 3.09 9.12
C ASN A 113 10.56 1.57 8.94
N GLY A 114 9.39 1.14 8.46
CA GLY A 114 9.05 -0.28 8.29
C GLY A 114 8.70 -1.05 9.56
N ASN A 115 8.91 -0.48 10.75
CA ASN A 115 8.66 -1.16 12.02
C ASN A 115 7.32 -0.75 12.62
N HIS A 116 6.55 -1.72 13.10
CA HIS A 116 5.37 -1.44 13.93
C HIS A 116 5.80 -0.86 15.27
N VAL A 117 5.29 0.32 15.63
CA VAL A 117 5.65 1.03 16.87
C VAL A 117 4.48 1.22 17.83
N HIS A 118 3.23 1.15 17.35
CA HIS A 118 2.07 1.37 18.19
C HIS A 118 0.78 0.76 17.60
N ARG A 119 -0.17 0.42 18.46
CA ARG A 119 -1.48 -0.17 18.11
C ARG A 119 -2.60 0.38 18.99
N PHE A 120 -3.73 0.71 18.35
CA PHE A 120 -5.03 0.87 19.00
C PHE A 120 -6.02 -0.17 18.48
N THR A 121 -6.92 -0.59 19.36
CA THR A 121 -8.07 -1.42 18.99
C THR A 121 -9.34 -0.77 19.55
N GLY A 122 -10.39 -0.75 18.74
CA GLY A 122 -11.66 -0.11 19.06
C GLY A 122 -11.72 1.38 18.71
N ILE A 123 -12.80 2.02 19.15
CA ILE A 123 -13.09 3.43 18.88
C ILE A 123 -12.11 4.32 19.64
N GLN A 124 -11.59 5.33 18.97
CA GLN A 124 -10.71 6.33 19.55
C GLN A 124 -11.25 7.74 19.26
N SER A 125 -10.95 8.69 20.14
CA SER A 125 -11.23 10.09 19.86
C SER A 125 -10.21 10.65 18.86
N LYS A 126 -10.60 11.68 18.10
CA LYS A 126 -9.67 12.36 17.16
C LYS A 126 -8.46 12.95 17.89
N SER A 127 -8.66 13.50 19.09
CA SER A 127 -7.56 14.05 19.89
C SER A 127 -6.59 12.96 20.35
N THR A 128 -7.08 11.82 20.82
CA THR A 128 -6.24 10.67 21.16
C THR A 128 -5.41 10.22 19.95
N MET A 129 -6.06 9.98 18.81
CA MET A 129 -5.37 9.54 17.60
C MET A 129 -4.31 10.56 17.15
N ARG A 130 -4.65 11.85 17.11
CA ARG A 130 -3.73 12.93 16.76
C ARG A 130 -2.51 12.98 17.68
N ASN A 131 -2.72 12.89 18.98
CA ASN A 131 -1.64 12.96 19.96
C ASN A 131 -0.68 11.78 19.80
N GLU A 132 -1.20 10.59 19.53
CA GLU A 132 -0.40 9.39 19.36
C GLU A 132 0.34 9.37 18.02
N ILE A 133 -0.28 9.88 16.95
CA ILE A 133 0.42 10.14 15.70
C ILE A 133 1.66 11.01 15.99
N ARG A 134 1.49 12.16 16.65
CA ARG A 134 2.59 13.07 17.00
C ARG A 134 3.63 12.42 17.91
N SER A 135 3.21 11.65 18.92
CA SER A 135 4.13 11.10 19.91
C SER A 135 4.92 9.89 19.40
N ARG A 136 4.32 9.06 18.55
CA ARG A 136 4.91 7.77 18.14
C ARG A 136 5.63 7.87 16.81
N ILE A 137 5.01 8.59 15.87
CA ILE A 137 5.49 8.65 14.50
C ILE A 137 5.68 10.08 13.99
N GLY A 138 5.30 11.12 14.74
CA GLY A 138 5.62 12.51 14.43
C GLY A 138 7.10 12.77 14.22
#